data_AF-A0A6J3LW79-F1
#
_entry.id   AF-A0A6J3LW79-F1
#
_cell.length_a   1.000
_cell.length_b   1.000
_cell.length_c   1.000
_cell.angle_alpha   90.00
_cell.angle_beta   90.00
_cell.angle_gamma   90.00
#
_symmetry.space_group_name_H-M   'P 1'
#
loop_
_entity.id
_entity.type
_entity.pdbx_description
1 polymer ?
#
loop_
_entity_poly.entity_id
_entity_poly.type
_entity_poly.pdbx_seq_one_letter_code
_entity_poly.pdbx_strand_id
1 'polypeptide(L)'
;MKDKNNSFGESQPLRIAPEQRDIVLKSAHQCLIYLGDLSRWRASEQLDKVPEFGPAIGYYALAATLMPSSGMGHHQQAVVELEQRHHLYAIYHLYRALVVANPHPNAASNLHAEFKKTNAAWDKGELIQKGPPNDPEAPKRALVGWFVRLHSICYKGETFAGFEELEREVLGQLSTGVKQRLLDDKYEKLLRKMVVVNLAAQYWAGQRFQSDPDKQQNQQSFFYFFRFNITTFTSLCRVFYDELKARLLSLEDDDAELAVKITPSLRRILPSIRLYNMWLMSMVHMVVGLSGEPFLAPSIAQFWPCYARAVDLIAQGFPIWDLEDVADVTYMLEEDVDTIEFQPLMDAKTMKTWQNKENGMLKRKYTDADVEKGSQDDEMLQRVKDFLVDGLYLANDD
;
A
#
# COMPACT_ATOMS: atom_id res chain seq x y z
N MET A 1 39.00 -41.36 28.72
CA MET A 1 37.72 -40.61 28.75
C MET A 1 37.99 -39.21 29.27
N LYS A 2 38.01 -38.22 28.39
CA LYS A 2 37.63 -36.84 28.68
C LYS A 2 37.31 -36.17 27.35
N ASP A 3 36.09 -35.67 27.30
CA ASP A 3 35.33 -35.33 26.11
C ASP A 3 35.77 -34.05 25.41
N LYS A 4 35.42 -34.03 24.13
CA LYS A 4 35.46 -32.91 23.18
C LYS A 4 34.78 -31.67 23.77
N ASN A 5 35.47 -30.54 23.72
CA ASN A 5 34.81 -29.23 23.65
C ASN A 5 35.20 -28.58 22.33
N ASN A 6 34.44 -28.92 21.29
CA ASN A 6 34.46 -28.23 20.00
C ASN A 6 33.56 -27.01 20.20
N SER A 7 34.12 -25.90 20.69
CA SER A 7 33.44 -24.61 20.62
C SER A 7 33.30 -24.25 19.14
N PHE A 8 32.08 -24.32 18.61
CA PHE A 8 31.74 -23.70 17.34
C PHE A 8 32.03 -22.20 17.50
N GLY A 9 33.19 -21.76 16.98
CA GLY A 9 33.51 -20.36 16.90
C GLY A 9 32.46 -19.68 16.04
N GLU A 10 31.83 -18.65 16.59
CA GLU A 10 31.07 -17.66 15.82
C GLU A 10 32.01 -17.13 14.73
N SER A 11 31.82 -17.61 13.50
CA SER A 11 32.59 -17.17 12.35
C SER A 11 32.44 -15.66 12.22
N GLN A 12 33.56 -14.94 12.35
CA GLN A 12 33.63 -13.50 12.10
C GLN A 12 32.91 -13.19 10.77
N PRO A 13 32.09 -12.14 10.70
CA PRO A 13 31.36 -11.81 9.48
C PRO A 13 32.36 -11.59 8.33
N LEU A 14 32.30 -12.48 7.34
CA LEU A 14 33.10 -12.40 6.12
C LEU A 14 32.84 -11.03 5.47
N ARG A 15 33.89 -10.23 5.31
CA ARG A 15 33.82 -8.99 4.52
C ARG A 15 33.73 -9.36 3.04
N ILE A 16 32.50 -9.46 2.53
CA ILE A 16 32.21 -9.72 1.12
C ILE A 16 32.28 -8.38 0.37
N ALA A 17 32.99 -8.33 -0.76
CA ALA A 17 33.05 -7.13 -1.58
C ALA A 17 31.64 -6.77 -2.13
N PRO A 18 31.28 -5.47 -2.26
CA PRO A 18 29.93 -5.09 -2.72
C PRO A 18 29.49 -5.76 -4.02
N GLU A 19 30.40 -5.90 -4.98
CA GLU A 19 30.14 -6.57 -6.27
C GLU A 19 29.84 -8.05 -6.10
N GLN A 20 30.58 -8.75 -5.24
CA GLN A 20 30.35 -10.16 -4.94
C GLN A 20 28.99 -10.36 -4.25
N ARG A 21 28.62 -9.44 -3.36
CA ARG A 21 27.31 -9.44 -2.70
C ARG A 21 26.18 -9.28 -3.71
N ASP A 22 26.29 -8.34 -4.63
CA ASP A 22 25.29 -8.12 -5.68
C ASP A 22 25.11 -9.36 -6.57
N ILE A 23 26.20 -10.00 -7.00
CA ILE A 23 26.16 -11.25 -7.78
C ILE A 23 25.44 -12.37 -7.01
N VAL A 24 25.76 -12.55 -5.73
CA VAL A 24 25.12 -13.57 -4.88
C VAL A 24 23.62 -13.29 -4.71
N LEU A 25 23.24 -12.04 -4.46
CA LEU A 25 21.83 -11.64 -4.33
C LEU A 25 21.05 -11.87 -5.63
N LYS A 26 21.62 -11.52 -6.79
CA LYS A 26 21.04 -11.80 -8.11
C LYS A 26 20.85 -13.29 -8.35
N SER A 27 21.85 -14.11 -8.01
CA SER A 27 21.76 -15.57 -8.15
C SER A 27 20.68 -16.15 -7.23
N ALA A 28 20.64 -15.74 -5.97
CA ALA A 28 19.64 -16.19 -5.01
C ALA A 28 18.21 -15.78 -5.42
N HIS A 29 18.06 -14.54 -5.90
CA HIS A 29 16.80 -14.04 -6.46
C HIS A 29 16.34 -14.93 -7.62
N GLN A 30 17.23 -15.23 -8.57
CA GLN A 30 16.89 -16.07 -9.72
C GLN A 30 16.49 -17.49 -9.31
N CYS A 31 17.17 -18.08 -8.33
CA CYS A 31 16.80 -19.38 -7.77
C CYS A 31 15.39 -19.36 -7.16
N LEU A 32 15.04 -18.31 -6.41
CA LEU A 32 13.70 -18.15 -5.84
C LEU A 32 12.63 -18.04 -6.94
N ILE A 33 12.90 -17.31 -8.02
CA ILE A 33 11.99 -17.26 -9.18
C ILE A 33 11.77 -18.65 -9.78
N TYR A 34 12.84 -19.42 -10.00
CA TYR A 34 12.72 -20.78 -10.56
C TYR A 34 12.00 -21.76 -9.63
N LEU A 35 12.25 -21.71 -8.32
CA LEU A 35 11.53 -22.50 -7.34
C LEU A 35 10.04 -22.15 -7.31
N GLY A 36 9.72 -20.86 -7.44
CA GLY A 36 8.35 -20.40 -7.61
C GLY A 36 7.70 -20.93 -8.90
N ASP A 37 8.41 -20.88 -10.04
CA ASP A 37 7.90 -21.36 -11.34
C ASP A 37 7.65 -22.87 -11.32
N LEU A 38 8.58 -23.67 -10.79
CA LEU A 38 8.40 -25.12 -10.62
C LEU A 38 7.18 -25.43 -9.75
N SER A 39 6.99 -24.68 -8.66
CA SER A 39 5.85 -24.85 -7.75
C SER A 39 4.53 -24.45 -8.43
N ARG A 40 4.52 -23.36 -9.21
CA ARG A 40 3.35 -22.93 -9.98
C ARG A 40 2.99 -23.97 -11.02
N TRP A 41 3.93 -24.42 -11.84
CA TRP A 41 3.66 -25.44 -12.87
C TRP A 41 3.14 -26.74 -12.27
N ARG A 42 3.71 -27.19 -11.14
CA ARG A 42 3.19 -28.36 -10.42
C ARG A 42 1.71 -28.22 -10.06
N ALA A 43 1.30 -27.04 -9.59
CA ALA A 43 -0.09 -26.74 -9.26
C ALA A 43 -0.97 -26.61 -10.52
N SER A 44 -0.56 -25.82 -11.52
CA SER A 44 -1.34 -25.58 -12.74
C SER A 44 -1.57 -26.87 -13.55
N GLU A 45 -0.58 -27.77 -13.58
CA GLU A 45 -0.67 -29.09 -14.23
C GLU A 45 -1.33 -30.16 -13.34
N GLN A 46 -1.83 -29.79 -12.16
CA GLN A 46 -2.56 -30.67 -11.23
C GLN A 46 -1.80 -31.96 -10.89
N LEU A 47 -0.48 -31.85 -10.69
CA LEU A 47 0.37 -33.01 -10.38
C LEU A 47 0.12 -33.57 -8.98
N ASP A 48 -0.54 -32.79 -8.11
CA ASP A 48 -0.98 -33.18 -6.77
C ASP A 48 -2.51 -33.35 -6.71
N LYS A 49 -2.99 -34.17 -5.76
CA LYS A 49 -4.43 -34.35 -5.52
C LYS A 49 -5.16 -33.04 -5.22
N VAL A 50 -4.47 -32.11 -4.56
CA VAL A 50 -4.95 -30.77 -4.26
C VAL A 50 -3.88 -29.81 -4.77
N PRO A 51 -4.12 -29.13 -5.90
CA PRO A 51 -3.22 -28.11 -6.40
C PRO A 51 -3.06 -26.95 -5.39
N GLU A 52 -1.82 -26.59 -5.05
CA GLU A 52 -1.53 -25.52 -4.11
C GLU A 52 -0.57 -24.49 -4.70
N PHE A 53 -1.05 -23.25 -4.86
CA PHE A 53 -0.22 -22.12 -5.31
C PHE A 53 0.57 -21.46 -4.17
N GLY A 54 0.29 -21.82 -2.91
CA GLY A 54 0.93 -21.24 -1.73
C GLY A 54 2.47 -21.24 -1.77
N PRO A 55 3.12 -22.38 -2.08
CA PRO A 55 4.58 -22.42 -2.21
C PRO A 55 5.12 -21.47 -3.29
N ALA A 56 4.47 -21.39 -4.44
CA ALA A 56 4.86 -20.47 -5.52
C ALA A 56 4.79 -19.00 -5.05
N ILE A 57 3.66 -18.63 -4.43
CA ILE A 57 3.44 -17.28 -3.88
C ILE A 57 4.53 -16.94 -2.85
N GLY A 58 4.89 -17.89 -1.98
CA GLY A 58 5.93 -17.75 -0.97
C GLY A 58 7.31 -17.49 -1.58
N TYR A 59 7.72 -18.28 -2.57
CA TYR A 59 9.01 -18.08 -3.25
C TYR A 59 9.08 -16.74 -3.98
N TYR A 60 8.02 -16.35 -4.70
CA TYR A 60 7.99 -15.06 -5.38
C TYR A 60 7.96 -13.88 -4.40
N ALA A 61 7.28 -14.03 -3.24
CA ALA A 61 7.31 -13.02 -2.17
C ALA A 61 8.73 -12.83 -1.63
N LEU A 62 9.44 -13.93 -1.36
CA LEU A 62 10.85 -13.89 -0.95
C LEU A 62 11.73 -13.23 -2.01
N ALA A 63 11.50 -13.51 -3.29
CA ALA A 63 12.22 -12.86 -4.39
C ALA A 63 11.99 -11.33 -4.38
N ALA A 64 10.74 -10.88 -4.24
CA ALA A 64 10.41 -9.47 -4.14
C ALA A 64 11.02 -8.79 -2.89
N THR A 65 11.08 -9.49 -1.75
CA THR A 65 11.75 -8.99 -0.53
C THR A 65 13.27 -8.90 -0.67
N LEU A 66 13.87 -9.82 -1.43
CA LEU A 66 15.32 -9.88 -1.65
C LEU A 66 15.80 -8.80 -2.61
N MET A 67 15.01 -8.52 -3.66
CA MET A 67 15.34 -7.52 -4.68
C MET A 67 14.11 -6.65 -5.00
N PRO A 68 13.77 -5.70 -4.11
CA PRO A 68 12.56 -4.88 -4.24
C PRO A 68 12.55 -3.99 -5.50
N SER A 69 13.71 -3.66 -6.05
CA SER A 69 13.88 -2.89 -7.29
C SER A 69 13.50 -3.68 -8.54
N SER A 70 13.36 -5.00 -8.45
CA SER A 70 13.02 -5.86 -9.58
C SER A 70 11.52 -6.12 -9.65
N GLY A 71 10.92 -5.83 -10.80
CA GLY A 71 9.51 -6.13 -11.05
C GLY A 71 9.22 -7.63 -11.20
N MET A 72 10.24 -8.49 -11.26
CA MET A 72 10.10 -9.92 -11.57
C MET A 72 9.27 -10.68 -10.52
N GLY A 73 9.58 -10.52 -9.23
CA GLY A 73 8.88 -11.24 -8.16
C GLY A 73 7.38 -10.93 -8.14
N HIS A 74 7.04 -9.64 -8.19
CA HIS A 74 5.63 -9.23 -8.26
C HIS A 74 4.96 -9.65 -9.57
N HIS A 75 5.64 -9.55 -10.72
CA HIS A 75 5.06 -10.02 -11.97
C HIS A 75 4.67 -11.51 -11.91
N GLN A 76 5.51 -12.36 -11.32
CA GLN A 76 5.17 -13.78 -11.18
C GLN A 76 4.02 -14.02 -10.20
N GLN A 77 3.93 -13.25 -9.12
CA GLN A 77 2.75 -13.27 -8.26
C GLN A 77 1.50 -12.88 -9.05
N ALA A 78 1.56 -11.85 -9.89
CA ALA A 78 0.44 -11.48 -10.76
C ALA A 78 0.00 -12.63 -11.68
N VAL A 79 0.93 -13.40 -12.25
CA VAL A 79 0.59 -14.56 -13.10
C VAL A 79 -0.27 -15.56 -12.33
N VAL A 80 0.10 -15.87 -11.08
CA VAL A 80 -0.67 -16.76 -10.20
C VAL A 80 -2.08 -16.21 -9.91
N GLU A 81 -2.20 -14.90 -9.68
CA GLU A 81 -3.49 -14.26 -9.42
C GLU A 81 -4.38 -14.19 -10.68
N LEU A 82 -3.77 -14.00 -11.86
CA LEU A 82 -4.47 -14.00 -13.15
C LEU A 82 -5.07 -15.38 -13.47
N GLU A 83 -4.33 -16.46 -13.20
CA GLU A 83 -4.79 -17.85 -13.35
C GLU A 83 -6.02 -18.12 -12.46
N GLN A 84 -6.01 -17.61 -11.24
CA GLN A 84 -7.10 -17.76 -10.26
C GLN A 84 -8.23 -16.73 -10.41
N ARG A 85 -8.13 -15.79 -11.37
CA ARG A 85 -9.10 -14.69 -11.59
C ARG A 85 -9.27 -13.77 -10.38
N HIS A 86 -8.22 -13.59 -9.59
CA HIS A 86 -8.19 -12.66 -8.47
C HIS A 86 -7.86 -11.23 -8.94
N HIS A 87 -8.81 -10.58 -9.63
CA HIS A 87 -8.62 -9.32 -10.37
C HIS A 87 -7.84 -8.23 -9.61
N LEU A 88 -8.22 -7.92 -8.36
CA LEU A 88 -7.54 -6.89 -7.57
C LEU A 88 -6.09 -7.26 -7.25
N TYR A 89 -5.82 -8.51 -6.87
CA TYR A 89 -4.47 -8.95 -6.53
C TYR A 89 -3.58 -9.02 -7.77
N ALA A 90 -4.13 -9.43 -8.92
CA ALA A 90 -3.43 -9.36 -10.19
C ALA A 90 -3.05 -7.91 -10.53
N ILE A 91 -4.00 -6.97 -10.47
CA ILE A 91 -3.73 -5.54 -10.74
C ILE A 91 -2.71 -4.97 -9.74
N TYR A 92 -2.82 -5.30 -8.46
CA TYR A 92 -1.85 -4.92 -7.42
C TYR A 92 -0.44 -5.34 -7.79
N HIS A 93 -0.24 -6.61 -8.13
CA HIS A 93 1.08 -7.13 -8.44
C HIS A 93 1.62 -6.63 -9.79
N LEU A 94 0.76 -6.42 -10.79
CA LEU A 94 1.16 -5.83 -12.07
C LEU A 94 1.60 -4.38 -11.90
N TYR A 95 0.87 -3.57 -11.14
CA TYR A 95 1.30 -2.21 -10.82
C TYR A 95 2.60 -2.20 -10.02
N ARG A 96 2.74 -3.06 -9.00
CA ARG A 96 3.98 -3.21 -8.24
C ARG A 96 5.18 -3.58 -9.13
N ALA A 97 4.96 -4.39 -10.16
CA ALA A 97 6.00 -4.74 -11.12
C ALA A 97 6.34 -3.62 -12.12
N LEU A 98 5.51 -2.57 -12.22
CA LEU A 98 5.70 -1.44 -13.12
C LEU A 98 6.43 -0.26 -12.47
N VAL A 99 6.20 -0.03 -11.19
CA VAL A 99 6.61 1.22 -10.50
C VAL A 99 7.80 0.99 -9.56
N VAL A 100 8.80 0.27 -10.07
CA VAL A 100 10.08 -0.01 -9.40
C VAL A 100 11.23 0.40 -10.32
N ALA A 101 12.48 0.38 -9.82
CA ALA A 101 13.64 0.82 -10.59
C ALA A 101 13.90 -0.04 -11.85
N ASN A 102 13.62 -1.34 -11.80
CA ASN A 102 13.73 -2.28 -12.92
C ASN A 102 12.36 -2.91 -13.21
N PRO A 103 11.46 -2.22 -13.93
CA PRO A 103 10.13 -2.73 -14.24
C PRO A 103 10.17 -4.03 -15.05
N HIS A 104 9.19 -4.91 -14.84
CA HIS A 104 9.06 -6.10 -15.69
C HIS A 104 8.46 -5.71 -17.06
N PRO A 105 9.09 -6.11 -18.19
CA PRO A 105 8.69 -5.63 -19.53
C PRO A 105 7.25 -5.97 -19.92
N ASN A 106 6.73 -7.11 -19.46
CA ASN A 106 5.37 -7.56 -19.79
C ASN A 106 4.29 -7.06 -18.81
N ALA A 107 4.65 -6.35 -17.74
CA ALA A 107 3.68 -5.95 -16.72
C ALA A 107 2.62 -4.99 -17.31
N ALA A 108 3.02 -4.07 -18.19
CA ALA A 108 2.11 -3.09 -18.80
C ALA A 108 1.11 -3.75 -19.75
N SER A 109 1.57 -4.67 -20.60
CA SER A 109 0.71 -5.41 -21.53
C SER A 109 -0.27 -6.32 -20.78
N ASN A 110 0.20 -6.98 -19.72
CA ASN A 110 -0.64 -7.85 -18.90
C ASN A 110 -1.69 -7.05 -18.12
N LEU A 111 -1.33 -5.87 -17.60
CA LEU A 111 -2.28 -4.96 -16.95
C LEU A 111 -3.37 -4.49 -17.92
N HIS A 112 -3.00 -4.12 -19.14
CA HIS A 112 -3.95 -3.75 -20.18
C HIS A 112 -4.90 -4.91 -20.56
N ALA A 113 -4.35 -6.12 -20.70
CA ALA A 113 -5.13 -7.32 -20.97
C ALA A 113 -6.13 -7.63 -19.84
N GLU A 114 -5.70 -7.47 -18.59
CA GLU A 114 -6.55 -7.70 -17.43
C GLU A 114 -7.70 -6.68 -17.36
N PHE A 115 -7.43 -5.40 -17.62
CA PHE A 115 -8.52 -4.40 -17.68
C PHE A 115 -9.51 -4.65 -18.83
N LYS A 116 -9.05 -5.15 -19.99
CA LYS A 116 -9.96 -5.60 -21.05
C LYS A 116 -10.87 -6.74 -20.58
N LYS A 117 -10.31 -7.70 -19.83
CA LYS A 117 -11.06 -8.83 -19.27
C LYS A 117 -12.08 -8.38 -18.22
N THR A 118 -11.71 -7.48 -17.32
CA THR A 118 -12.63 -6.96 -16.29
C THR A 118 -13.74 -6.10 -16.89
N ASN A 119 -13.45 -5.35 -17.95
CA ASN A 119 -14.47 -4.63 -18.72
C ASN A 119 -15.47 -5.58 -19.38
N ALA A 120 -14.99 -6.65 -20.03
CA ALA A 120 -15.88 -7.65 -20.63
C ALA A 120 -16.71 -8.39 -19.57
N ALA A 121 -16.15 -8.67 -18.39
CA ALA A 121 -16.89 -9.25 -17.27
C ALA A 121 -17.94 -8.27 -16.70
N TRP A 122 -17.64 -6.97 -16.68
CA TRP A 122 -18.59 -5.94 -16.27
C TRP A 122 -19.81 -5.89 -17.22
N ASP A 123 -19.56 -5.88 -18.54
CA ASP A 123 -20.62 -5.80 -19.55
C ASP A 123 -21.56 -7.01 -19.50
N LYS A 124 -21.07 -8.16 -19.02
CA LYS A 124 -21.87 -9.40 -18.81
C LYS A 124 -22.53 -9.48 -17.43
N GLY A 125 -22.27 -8.53 -16.53
CA GLY A 125 -22.73 -8.60 -15.14
C GLY A 125 -22.02 -9.67 -14.29
N GLU A 126 -20.82 -10.08 -14.70
CA GLU A 126 -20.02 -11.15 -14.08
C GLU A 126 -18.89 -10.62 -13.19
N LEU A 127 -18.53 -9.33 -13.29
CA LEU A 127 -17.43 -8.74 -12.51
C LEU A 127 -17.73 -8.73 -11.00
N ILE A 128 -18.99 -8.40 -10.63
CA ILE A 128 -19.46 -8.44 -9.25
C ILE A 128 -20.35 -9.66 -9.09
N GLN A 129 -19.75 -10.77 -8.67
CA GLN A 129 -20.47 -12.04 -8.52
C GLN A 129 -21.41 -12.01 -7.32
N LYS A 130 -22.66 -12.43 -7.55
CA LYS A 130 -23.62 -12.67 -6.48
C LYS A 130 -23.18 -13.92 -5.70
N GLY A 131 -22.92 -13.75 -4.41
CA GLY A 131 -22.66 -14.87 -3.51
C GLY A 131 -23.94 -15.58 -3.08
N PRO A 132 -23.82 -16.65 -2.28
CA PRO A 132 -24.97 -17.23 -1.59
C PRO A 132 -25.68 -16.20 -0.70
N PRO A 133 -26.96 -16.42 -0.35
CA PRO A 133 -27.67 -15.60 0.63
C PRO A 133 -26.87 -15.49 1.94
N ASN A 134 -26.81 -14.29 2.53
CA ASN A 134 -26.08 -14.00 3.78
C ASN A 134 -24.58 -14.30 3.77
N ASP A 135 -23.94 -14.25 2.60
CA ASP A 135 -22.49 -14.43 2.52
C ASP A 135 -21.73 -13.29 3.24
N PRO A 136 -20.92 -13.60 4.28
CA PRO A 136 -20.17 -12.59 5.02
C PRO A 136 -19.10 -11.87 4.19
N GLU A 137 -18.63 -12.49 3.09
CA GLU A 137 -17.65 -11.89 2.18
C GLU A 137 -18.30 -11.06 1.06
N ALA A 138 -19.64 -11.01 0.97
CA ALA A 138 -20.33 -10.25 -0.07
C ALA A 138 -19.98 -8.75 -0.09
N PRO A 139 -19.91 -8.03 1.06
CA PRO A 139 -19.51 -6.62 1.08
C PRO A 139 -18.08 -6.43 0.54
N LYS A 140 -17.17 -7.33 0.92
CA LYS A 140 -15.78 -7.29 0.45
C LYS A 140 -15.68 -7.57 -1.05
N ARG A 141 -16.40 -8.56 -1.57
CA ARG A 141 -16.42 -8.85 -3.02
C ARG A 141 -17.03 -7.70 -3.81
N ALA A 142 -18.10 -7.08 -3.30
CA ALA A 142 -18.69 -5.90 -3.91
C ALA A 142 -17.65 -4.77 -4.00
N LEU A 143 -16.98 -4.45 -2.89
CA LEU A 143 -15.96 -3.39 -2.84
C LEU A 143 -14.83 -3.67 -3.84
N VAL A 144 -14.32 -4.90 -3.87
CA VAL A 144 -13.28 -5.32 -4.81
C VAL A 144 -13.73 -5.12 -6.26
N GLY A 145 -14.94 -5.56 -6.62
CA GLY A 145 -15.43 -5.46 -7.98
C GLY A 145 -15.70 -4.02 -8.42
N TRP A 146 -16.28 -3.18 -7.55
CA TRP A 146 -16.46 -1.74 -7.82
C TRP A 146 -15.12 -1.01 -7.95
N PHE A 147 -14.15 -1.33 -7.10
CA PHE A 147 -12.82 -0.75 -7.15
C PHE A 147 -12.09 -1.12 -8.46
N VAL A 148 -12.12 -2.40 -8.86
CA VAL A 148 -11.57 -2.87 -10.14
C VAL A 148 -12.25 -2.18 -11.32
N ARG A 149 -13.58 -2.00 -11.25
CA ARG A 149 -14.33 -1.28 -12.28
C ARG A 149 -13.88 0.17 -12.39
N LEU A 150 -13.79 0.90 -11.27
CA LEU A 150 -13.30 2.27 -11.26
C LEU A 150 -11.90 2.38 -11.87
N HIS A 151 -10.97 1.52 -11.44
CA HIS A 151 -9.61 1.49 -11.98
C HIS A 151 -9.56 1.20 -13.49
N SER A 152 -10.44 0.33 -14.00
CA SER A 152 -10.53 0.04 -15.43
C SER A 152 -10.98 1.25 -16.27
N ILE A 153 -11.90 2.06 -15.74
CA ILE A 153 -12.36 3.30 -16.38
C ILE A 153 -11.26 4.36 -16.34
N CYS A 154 -10.65 4.56 -15.17
CA CYS A 154 -9.57 5.51 -14.98
C CYS A 154 -8.38 5.20 -15.90
N TYR A 155 -8.00 3.92 -16.02
CA TYR A 155 -6.90 3.48 -16.88
C TYR A 155 -7.14 3.75 -18.38
N LYS A 156 -8.40 3.63 -18.82
CA LYS A 156 -8.81 3.89 -20.21
C LYS A 156 -8.68 5.37 -20.56
N GLY A 157 -8.98 6.27 -19.61
CA GLY A 157 -8.83 7.71 -19.78
C GLY A 157 -9.86 8.33 -20.72
N GLU A 158 -11.00 7.67 -20.94
CA GLU A 158 -12.13 8.25 -21.67
C GLU A 158 -13.09 8.93 -20.69
N THR A 159 -13.71 10.03 -21.11
CA THR A 159 -14.71 10.71 -20.30
C THR A 159 -15.89 9.79 -20.00
N PHE A 160 -16.22 9.63 -18.73
CA PHE A 160 -17.31 8.78 -18.26
C PHE A 160 -18.28 9.58 -17.39
N ALA A 161 -19.51 9.75 -17.86
CA ALA A 161 -20.52 10.57 -17.16
C ALA A 161 -20.86 10.03 -15.75
N GLY A 162 -20.80 8.70 -15.56
CA GLY A 162 -21.07 8.05 -14.27
C GLY A 162 -19.86 7.97 -13.34
N PHE A 163 -18.78 8.72 -13.62
CA PHE A 163 -17.53 8.61 -12.86
C PHE A 163 -17.74 8.98 -11.39
N GLU A 164 -18.46 10.06 -11.11
CA GLU A 164 -18.64 10.53 -9.73
C GLU A 164 -19.53 9.59 -8.92
N GLU A 165 -20.56 8.99 -9.54
CA GLU A 165 -21.39 7.96 -8.91
C GLU A 165 -20.54 6.74 -8.54
N LEU A 166 -19.71 6.28 -9.47
CA LEU A 166 -18.84 5.13 -9.26
C LEU A 166 -17.77 5.40 -8.20
N GLU A 167 -17.17 6.59 -8.23
CA GLU A 167 -16.24 7.06 -7.20
C GLU A 167 -16.91 7.06 -5.81
N ARG A 168 -18.10 7.66 -5.69
CA ARG A 168 -18.87 7.70 -4.43
C ARG A 168 -19.22 6.31 -3.91
N GLU A 169 -19.60 5.38 -4.79
CA GLU A 169 -19.92 4.01 -4.41
C GLU A 169 -18.70 3.30 -3.81
N VAL A 170 -17.54 3.39 -4.48
CA VAL A 170 -16.29 2.79 -3.98
C VAL A 170 -15.90 3.39 -2.63
N LEU A 171 -15.91 4.72 -2.50
CA LEU A 171 -15.55 5.40 -1.25
C LEU A 171 -16.55 5.14 -0.11
N GLY A 172 -17.84 5.01 -0.43
CA GLY A 172 -18.89 4.66 0.53
C GLY A 172 -18.70 3.25 1.09
N GLN A 173 -18.43 2.27 0.23
CA GLN A 173 -18.14 0.90 0.66
C GLN A 173 -16.82 0.79 1.44
N LEU A 174 -15.79 1.53 1.03
CA LEU A 174 -14.53 1.59 1.77
C LEU A 174 -14.75 2.15 3.19
N SER A 175 -15.41 3.29 3.29
CA SER A 175 -15.69 3.94 4.59
C SER A 175 -16.53 3.05 5.51
N THR A 176 -17.51 2.34 4.92
CA THR A 176 -18.34 1.39 5.66
C THR A 176 -17.53 0.19 6.16
N GLY A 177 -16.68 -0.38 5.31
CA GLY A 177 -15.86 -1.54 5.65
C GLY A 177 -14.87 -1.27 6.79
N VAL A 178 -14.26 -0.08 6.84
CA VAL A 178 -13.39 0.33 7.96
C VAL A 178 -14.10 0.24 9.31
N LYS A 179 -15.37 0.67 9.37
CA LYS A 179 -16.18 0.73 10.59
C LYS A 179 -16.77 -0.63 10.99
N GLN A 180 -16.83 -1.59 10.07
CA GLN A 180 -17.41 -2.91 10.35
C GLN A 180 -16.45 -3.77 11.19
N ARG A 181 -16.88 -4.07 12.42
CA ARG A 181 -16.11 -4.85 13.40
C ARG A 181 -15.76 -6.27 12.96
N LEU A 182 -16.52 -6.86 12.04
CA LEU A 182 -16.38 -8.26 11.63
C LEU A 182 -15.29 -8.52 10.57
N LEU A 183 -14.66 -7.46 10.04
CA LEU A 183 -13.77 -7.59 8.87
C LEU A 183 -12.27 -7.76 9.19
N ASP A 184 -11.90 -7.81 10.48
CA ASP A 184 -10.60 -8.26 11.03
C ASP A 184 -9.31 -7.72 10.33
N ASP A 185 -8.13 -8.25 10.66
CA ASP A 185 -6.82 -7.96 10.04
C ASP A 185 -6.82 -8.07 8.50
N LYS A 186 -7.75 -8.85 7.95
CA LYS A 186 -7.91 -9.06 6.51
C LYS A 186 -8.34 -7.78 5.79
N TYR A 187 -9.12 -6.92 6.43
CA TYR A 187 -9.56 -5.67 5.82
C TYR A 187 -8.44 -4.63 5.76
N GLU A 188 -7.62 -4.51 6.81
CA GLU A 188 -6.46 -3.63 6.82
C GLU A 188 -5.53 -3.96 5.64
N LYS A 189 -5.19 -5.24 5.45
CA LYS A 189 -4.36 -5.70 4.34
C LYS A 189 -4.98 -5.41 2.96
N LEU A 190 -6.30 -5.59 2.84
CA LEU A 190 -7.04 -5.26 1.62
C LEU A 190 -6.97 -3.75 1.32
N LEU A 191 -7.27 -2.92 2.33
CA LEU A 191 -7.23 -1.47 2.21
C LEU A 191 -5.83 -0.99 1.82
N ARG A 192 -4.78 -1.50 2.48
CA ARG A 192 -3.39 -1.17 2.15
C ARG A 192 -3.04 -1.53 0.70
N LYS A 193 -3.48 -2.69 0.21
CA LYS A 193 -3.31 -3.06 -1.22
C LYS A 193 -4.06 -2.11 -2.16
N MET A 194 -5.28 -1.69 -1.83
CA MET A 194 -6.02 -0.70 -2.61
C MET A 194 -5.31 0.65 -2.64
N VAL A 195 -4.78 1.13 -1.51
CA VAL A 195 -3.96 2.36 -1.46
C VAL A 195 -2.74 2.24 -2.37
N VAL A 196 -1.97 1.17 -2.24
CA VAL A 196 -0.80 0.93 -3.11
C VAL A 196 -1.19 0.90 -4.59
N VAL A 197 -2.33 0.31 -4.95
CA VAL A 197 -2.86 0.34 -6.32
C VAL A 197 -3.19 1.77 -6.76
N ASN A 198 -3.83 2.58 -5.92
CA ASN A 198 -4.15 3.97 -6.27
C ASN A 198 -2.90 4.81 -6.52
N LEU A 199 -1.90 4.69 -5.64
CA LEU A 199 -0.63 5.42 -5.75
C LEU A 199 0.14 5.00 -7.01
N ALA A 200 0.25 3.69 -7.25
CA ALA A 200 0.92 3.16 -8.43
C ALA A 200 0.21 3.53 -9.74
N ALA A 201 -1.12 3.50 -9.75
CA ALA A 201 -1.91 3.85 -10.91
C ALA A 201 -1.75 5.33 -11.30
N GLN A 202 -1.76 6.25 -10.32
CA GLN A 202 -1.45 7.66 -10.58
C GLN A 202 -0.05 7.83 -11.15
N TYR A 203 0.96 7.25 -10.50
CA TYR A 203 2.35 7.37 -10.95
C TYR A 203 2.51 6.87 -12.38
N TRP A 204 1.99 5.67 -12.67
CA TRP A 204 2.05 5.08 -14.00
C TRP A 204 1.29 5.89 -15.05
N ALA A 205 0.10 6.42 -14.71
CA ALA A 205 -0.62 7.32 -15.60
C ALA A 205 0.17 8.62 -15.87
N GLY A 206 0.86 9.15 -14.87
CA GLY A 206 1.79 10.27 -15.02
C GLY A 206 2.94 9.96 -15.97
N GLN A 207 3.57 8.79 -15.84
CA GLN A 207 4.62 8.33 -16.77
C GLN A 207 4.11 8.20 -18.21
N ARG A 208 2.91 7.63 -18.38
CA ARG A 208 2.24 7.55 -19.70
C ARG A 208 1.96 8.92 -20.29
N PHE A 209 1.51 9.87 -19.47
CA PHE A 209 1.23 11.23 -19.90
C PHE A 209 2.50 11.99 -20.27
N GLN A 210 3.57 11.86 -19.49
CA GLN A 210 4.88 12.45 -19.82
C GLN A 210 5.47 11.88 -21.12
N SER A 211 5.29 10.58 -21.36
CA SER A 211 5.83 9.90 -22.55
C SER A 211 5.08 10.25 -23.84
N ASP A 212 3.79 10.56 -23.73
CA ASP A 212 2.93 10.90 -24.86
C ASP A 212 1.92 11.99 -24.43
N PRO A 213 2.36 13.27 -24.37
CA PRO A 213 1.57 14.39 -23.86
C PRO A 213 0.39 14.77 -24.75
N ASP A 214 0.48 14.52 -26.06
CA ASP A 214 -0.56 14.86 -27.03
C ASP A 214 -1.78 13.94 -26.92
N LYS A 215 -1.60 12.77 -26.30
CA LYS A 215 -2.68 11.80 -26.08
C LYS A 215 -3.53 12.18 -24.87
N GLN A 216 -4.63 12.88 -25.15
CA GLN A 216 -5.62 13.33 -24.15
C GLN A 216 -6.07 12.23 -23.17
N GLN A 217 -6.17 10.97 -23.62
CA GLN A 217 -6.54 9.87 -22.73
C GLN A 217 -5.51 9.62 -21.61
N ASN A 218 -4.22 9.84 -21.87
CA ASN A 218 -3.19 9.70 -20.83
C ASN A 218 -3.33 10.82 -19.78
N GLN A 219 -3.58 12.06 -20.21
CA GLN A 219 -3.85 13.18 -19.31
C GLN A 219 -5.11 12.92 -18.45
N GLN A 220 -6.20 12.51 -19.09
CA GLN A 220 -7.45 12.22 -18.40
C GLN A 220 -7.31 11.05 -17.42
N SER A 221 -6.55 10.02 -17.79
CA SER A 221 -6.23 8.90 -16.90
C SER A 221 -5.47 9.38 -15.65
N PHE A 222 -4.49 10.25 -15.84
CA PHE A 222 -3.76 10.88 -14.74
C PHE A 222 -4.70 11.69 -13.83
N PHE A 223 -5.56 12.56 -14.38
CA PHE A 223 -6.51 13.34 -13.59
C PHE A 223 -7.50 12.48 -12.83
N TYR A 224 -8.00 11.38 -13.41
CA TYR A 224 -8.86 10.44 -12.70
C TYR A 224 -8.17 9.83 -11.48
N PHE A 225 -6.95 9.33 -11.63
CA PHE A 225 -6.22 8.73 -10.51
C PHE A 225 -5.75 9.76 -9.48
N PHE A 226 -5.35 10.95 -9.92
CA PHE A 226 -4.96 12.04 -9.02
C PHE A 226 -6.14 12.50 -8.15
N ARG A 227 -7.31 12.72 -8.78
CA ARG A 227 -8.57 12.98 -8.06
C ARG A 227 -8.87 11.86 -7.08
N PHE A 228 -8.78 10.61 -7.53
CA PHE A 228 -9.15 9.46 -6.70
C PHE A 228 -8.23 9.28 -5.49
N ASN A 229 -6.94 9.60 -5.61
CA ASN A 229 -6.04 9.64 -4.45
C ASN A 229 -6.46 10.72 -3.45
N ILE A 230 -6.78 11.93 -3.92
CA ILE A 230 -7.25 13.02 -3.06
C ILE A 230 -8.57 12.63 -2.37
N THR A 231 -9.54 12.09 -3.09
CA THR A 231 -10.86 11.76 -2.53
C THR A 231 -10.79 10.54 -1.61
N THR A 232 -9.95 9.55 -1.91
CA THR A 232 -9.70 8.42 -1.00
C THR A 232 -9.03 8.90 0.28
N PHE A 233 -7.99 9.72 0.18
CA PHE A 233 -7.32 10.24 1.37
C PHE A 233 -8.26 11.12 2.21
N THR A 234 -9.03 12.00 1.57
CA THR A 234 -10.08 12.80 2.22
C THR A 234 -11.06 11.90 2.99
N SER A 235 -11.50 10.80 2.37
CA SER A 235 -12.46 9.88 2.97
C SER A 235 -11.87 9.15 4.18
N LEU A 236 -10.61 8.72 4.11
CA LEU A 236 -9.90 8.13 5.24
C LEU A 236 -9.71 9.13 6.39
N CYS A 237 -9.33 10.38 6.10
CA CYS A 237 -9.23 11.44 7.12
C CYS A 237 -10.58 11.73 7.80
N ARG A 238 -11.70 11.68 7.07
CA ARG A 238 -13.04 11.83 7.66
C ARG A 238 -13.36 10.70 8.63
N VAL A 239 -13.16 9.47 8.19
CA VAL A 239 -13.40 8.29 9.04
C VAL A 239 -12.50 8.34 10.27
N PHE A 240 -11.21 8.68 10.08
CA PHE A 240 -10.27 8.88 11.18
C PHE A 240 -10.77 9.93 12.18
N TYR A 241 -11.13 11.12 11.69
CA TYR A 241 -11.60 12.21 12.53
C TYR A 241 -12.87 11.83 13.30
N ASP A 242 -13.86 11.24 12.65
CA ASP A 242 -15.13 10.87 13.28
C ASP A 242 -14.91 9.82 14.38
N GLU A 243 -14.11 8.78 14.11
CA GLU A 243 -13.82 7.70 15.06
C GLU A 243 -12.98 8.19 16.24
N LEU A 244 -11.94 9.00 15.99
CA LEU A 244 -11.11 9.55 17.06
C LEU A 244 -11.92 10.54 17.91
N LYS A 245 -12.70 11.44 17.29
CA LYS A 245 -13.52 12.40 18.02
C LYS A 245 -14.54 11.71 18.91
N ALA A 246 -15.25 10.71 18.37
CA ALA A 246 -16.20 9.91 19.15
C ALA A 246 -15.50 9.19 20.31
N ARG A 247 -14.28 8.69 20.08
CA ARG A 247 -13.49 8.04 21.14
C ARG A 247 -13.07 9.01 22.23
N LEU A 248 -12.52 10.17 21.89
CA LEU A 248 -12.09 11.17 22.86
C LEU A 248 -13.27 11.66 23.72
N LEU A 249 -14.43 11.91 23.11
CA LEU A 249 -15.65 12.29 23.84
C LEU A 249 -16.21 11.19 24.76
N SER A 250 -15.81 9.94 24.55
CA SER A 250 -16.25 8.79 25.37
C SER A 250 -15.33 8.49 26.54
N LEU A 251 -14.15 9.10 26.60
CA LEU A 251 -13.22 8.89 27.70
C LEU A 251 -13.68 9.74 28.90
N GLU A 252 -13.76 9.09 30.07
CA GLU A 252 -14.13 9.77 31.33
C GLU A 252 -12.92 10.45 31.99
N ASP A 253 -11.71 10.06 31.58
CA ASP A 253 -10.44 10.52 32.11
C ASP A 253 -9.58 11.08 30.97
N ASP A 254 -9.14 12.33 31.14
CA ASP A 254 -8.28 13.03 30.18
C ASP A 254 -6.85 12.44 30.18
N ASP A 255 -6.44 11.79 31.28
CA ASP A 255 -5.11 11.18 31.47
C ASP A 255 -5.04 9.70 31.03
N ALA A 256 -6.04 9.21 30.29
CA ALA A 256 -6.04 7.84 29.79
C ALA A 256 -4.83 7.55 28.90
N GLU A 257 -4.25 6.35 29.06
CA GLU A 257 -3.12 5.86 28.24
C GLU A 257 -3.35 6.10 26.75
N LEU A 258 -2.33 6.59 26.04
CA LEU A 258 -2.48 6.99 24.62
C LEU A 258 -3.00 5.86 23.73
N ALA A 259 -2.55 4.62 23.96
CA ALA A 259 -2.99 3.46 23.19
C ALA A 259 -4.51 3.20 23.29
N VAL A 260 -5.13 3.54 24.42
CA VAL A 260 -6.57 3.38 24.69
C VAL A 260 -7.42 4.34 23.84
N LYS A 261 -6.81 5.43 23.33
CA LYS A 261 -7.42 6.38 22.39
C LYS A 261 -7.51 5.79 20.96
N ILE A 262 -6.72 4.76 20.65
CA ILE A 262 -6.66 4.14 19.31
C ILE A 262 -7.65 2.98 19.19
N THR A 263 -8.83 3.26 18.62
CA THR A 263 -9.88 2.25 18.39
C THR A 263 -9.48 1.22 17.33
N PRO A 264 -10.14 0.05 17.27
CA PRO A 264 -9.90 -0.93 16.20
C PRO A 264 -10.11 -0.37 14.79
N SER A 265 -11.05 0.56 14.61
CA SER A 265 -11.26 1.25 13.31
C SER A 265 -10.04 2.10 12.94
N LEU A 266 -9.45 2.81 13.92
CA LEU A 266 -8.25 3.63 13.72
C LEU A 266 -7.03 2.75 13.38
N ARG A 267 -6.86 1.60 14.06
CA ARG A 267 -5.78 0.66 13.75
C ARG A 267 -5.81 0.19 12.29
N ARG A 268 -7.00 -0.06 11.74
CA ARG A 268 -7.16 -0.49 10.33
C ARG A 268 -6.77 0.57 9.30
N ILE A 269 -6.87 1.85 9.64
CA ILE A 269 -6.64 2.95 8.68
C ILE A 269 -5.30 3.64 8.84
N LEU A 270 -4.70 3.62 10.04
CA LEU A 270 -3.43 4.30 10.33
C LEU A 270 -2.30 3.92 9.35
N PRO A 271 -2.07 2.63 9.01
CA PRO A 271 -1.05 2.27 8.01
C PRO A 271 -1.33 2.90 6.64
N SER A 272 -2.60 2.95 6.23
CA SER A 272 -3.00 3.52 4.93
C SER A 272 -2.93 5.05 4.92
N ILE A 273 -3.23 5.69 6.05
CA ILE A 273 -3.06 7.14 6.23
C ILE A 273 -1.59 7.51 6.14
N ARG A 274 -0.68 6.76 6.76
CA ARG A 274 0.78 7.01 6.62
C ARG A 274 1.24 6.96 5.18
N LEU A 275 0.83 5.95 4.41
CA LEU A 275 1.19 5.85 2.99
C LEU A 275 0.68 7.05 2.18
N TYR A 276 -0.57 7.48 2.41
CA TYR A 276 -1.10 8.68 1.76
C TYR A 276 -0.41 9.97 2.22
N ASN A 277 0.01 10.03 3.48
CA ASN A 277 0.71 11.18 3.99
C ASN A 277 2.10 11.31 3.35
N MET A 278 2.83 10.20 3.19
CA MET A 278 4.07 10.17 2.42
C MET A 278 3.84 10.55 0.95
N TRP A 279 2.77 10.08 0.33
CA TRP A 279 2.38 10.52 -1.02
C TRP A 279 2.14 12.03 -1.06
N LEU A 280 1.39 12.59 -0.09
CA LEU A 280 1.12 14.02 -0.01
C LEU A 280 2.43 14.81 0.11
N MET A 281 3.37 14.38 0.95
CA MET A 281 4.69 15.01 1.07
C MET A 281 5.40 15.12 -0.28
N SER A 282 5.34 14.06 -1.11
CA SER A 282 5.93 14.05 -2.45
C SER A 282 5.13 14.81 -3.52
N MET A 283 3.84 15.06 -3.28
CA MET A 283 2.91 15.60 -4.28
C MET A 283 2.31 16.96 -3.90
N VAL A 284 2.69 17.55 -2.76
CA VAL A 284 2.09 18.77 -2.22
C VAL A 284 2.07 19.92 -3.23
N HIS A 285 3.18 20.17 -3.92
CA HIS A 285 3.26 21.22 -4.94
C HIS A 285 2.34 20.96 -6.14
N MET A 286 2.12 19.69 -6.49
CA MET A 286 1.19 19.31 -7.55
C MET A 286 -0.27 19.49 -7.11
N VAL A 287 -0.60 19.14 -5.85
CA VAL A 287 -1.93 19.36 -5.27
C VAL A 287 -2.25 20.87 -5.23
N VAL A 288 -1.30 21.70 -4.81
CA VAL A 288 -1.45 23.16 -4.80
C VAL A 288 -1.54 23.72 -6.22
N GLY A 289 -0.64 23.31 -7.12
CA GLY A 289 -0.59 23.80 -8.50
C GLY A 289 -1.81 23.44 -9.34
N LEU A 290 -2.50 22.34 -9.02
CA LEU A 290 -3.73 21.90 -9.70
C LEU A 290 -5.02 22.39 -9.04
N SER A 291 -4.94 23.24 -8.02
CA SER A 291 -6.12 23.76 -7.30
C SER A 291 -7.10 24.56 -8.16
N GLY A 292 -6.64 25.11 -9.30
CA GLY A 292 -7.46 25.81 -10.28
C GLY A 292 -7.99 24.92 -11.42
N GLU A 293 -7.60 23.66 -11.50
CA GLU A 293 -8.05 22.76 -12.57
C GLU A 293 -9.51 22.35 -12.31
N PRO A 294 -10.46 22.60 -13.25
CA PRO A 294 -11.90 22.43 -12.98
C PRO A 294 -12.34 21.04 -12.52
N PHE A 295 -11.73 19.97 -13.01
CA PHE A 295 -12.09 18.60 -12.65
C PHE A 295 -11.57 18.18 -11.25
N LEU A 296 -10.47 18.77 -10.80
CA LEU A 296 -9.78 18.49 -9.53
C LEU A 296 -10.12 19.47 -8.41
N ALA A 297 -10.39 20.73 -8.76
CA ALA A 297 -10.58 21.84 -7.82
C ALA A 297 -11.58 21.54 -6.70
N PRO A 298 -12.77 20.93 -6.95
CA PRO A 298 -13.70 20.60 -5.88
C PRO A 298 -13.14 19.61 -4.85
N SER A 299 -12.43 18.59 -5.32
CA SER A 299 -11.81 17.57 -4.46
C SER A 299 -10.65 18.16 -3.65
N ILE A 300 -9.81 19.01 -4.25
CA ILE A 300 -8.70 19.68 -3.57
C ILE A 300 -9.22 20.66 -2.51
N ALA A 301 -10.22 21.48 -2.85
CA ALA A 301 -10.83 22.42 -1.92
C ALA A 301 -11.46 21.72 -0.70
N GLN A 302 -12.02 20.53 -0.91
CA GLN A 302 -12.58 19.71 0.16
C GLN A 302 -11.51 19.00 1.01
N PHE A 303 -10.38 18.65 0.40
CA PHE A 303 -9.30 17.90 1.03
C PHE A 303 -8.63 18.67 2.17
N TRP A 304 -8.18 19.90 1.93
CA TRP A 304 -7.38 20.66 2.89
C TRP A 304 -8.07 20.87 4.26
N PRO A 305 -9.33 21.34 4.33
CA PRO A 305 -10.03 21.47 5.62
C PRO A 305 -10.29 20.13 6.30
N CYS A 306 -10.33 19.02 5.55
CA CYS A 306 -10.48 17.69 6.12
C CYS A 306 -9.16 17.18 6.72
N TYR A 307 -8.07 17.35 5.99
CA TYR A 307 -6.73 16.99 6.43
C TYR A 307 -6.33 17.78 7.68
N ALA A 308 -6.46 19.11 7.64
CA ALA A 308 -6.12 19.98 8.76
C ALA A 308 -6.87 19.60 10.04
N ARG A 309 -8.19 19.38 9.96
CA ARG A 309 -8.99 18.95 11.12
C ARG A 309 -8.56 17.59 11.69
N ALA A 310 -8.11 16.66 10.83
CA ALA A 310 -7.62 15.36 11.28
C ALA A 310 -6.29 15.51 12.03
N VAL A 311 -5.36 16.31 11.51
CA VAL A 311 -4.08 16.62 12.17
C VAL A 311 -4.30 17.38 13.48
N ASP A 312 -5.16 18.41 13.49
CA ASP A 312 -5.51 19.18 14.68
C ASP A 312 -6.09 18.28 15.79
N LEU A 313 -6.95 17.33 15.42
CA LEU A 313 -7.55 16.41 16.38
C LEU A 313 -6.52 15.43 16.95
N ILE A 314 -5.51 15.03 16.17
CA ILE A 314 -4.39 14.24 16.68
C ILE A 314 -3.58 15.06 17.66
N ALA A 315 -3.22 16.30 17.30
CA ALA A 315 -2.47 17.17 18.19
C ALA A 315 -3.19 17.39 19.54
N GLN A 316 -4.52 17.42 19.54
CA GLN A 316 -5.34 17.49 20.76
C GLN A 316 -5.41 16.15 21.52
N GLY A 317 -5.60 15.03 20.81
CA GLY A 317 -5.76 13.71 21.43
C GLY A 317 -4.44 13.07 21.89
N PHE A 318 -3.34 13.44 21.25
CA PHE A 318 -1.99 12.91 21.44
C PHE A 318 -1.00 14.09 21.51
N PRO A 319 -0.94 14.80 22.65
CA PRO A 319 0.02 15.87 22.87
C PRO A 319 1.45 15.41 22.58
N ILE A 320 2.27 16.29 22.00
CA ILE A 320 3.63 15.93 21.58
C ILE A 320 4.50 15.47 22.74
N TRP A 321 4.32 16.06 23.93
CA TRP A 321 5.04 15.71 25.15
C TRP A 321 4.74 14.26 25.58
N ASP A 322 3.47 13.84 25.51
CA ASP A 322 3.08 12.47 25.84
C ASP A 322 3.61 11.47 24.79
N LEU A 323 3.74 11.90 23.53
CA LEU A 323 4.31 11.09 22.44
C LEU A 323 5.85 11.00 22.50
N GLU A 324 6.52 11.91 23.18
CA GLU A 324 7.97 11.85 23.43
C GLU A 324 8.33 10.79 24.47
N ASP A 325 7.40 10.47 25.38
CA ASP A 325 7.56 9.41 26.39
C ASP A 325 7.30 8.00 25.82
N VAL A 326 6.71 7.89 24.62
CA VAL A 326 6.53 6.61 23.93
C VAL A 326 7.85 6.12 23.35
N ALA A 327 8.18 4.85 23.57
CA ALA A 327 9.39 4.23 23.04
C ALA A 327 9.44 4.32 21.51
N ASP A 328 10.56 4.82 20.97
CA ASP A 328 10.74 4.95 19.53
C ASP A 328 10.83 3.58 18.85
N VAL A 329 10.09 3.43 17.75
CA VAL A 329 10.20 2.25 16.89
C VAL A 329 11.39 2.43 15.94
N THR A 330 12.46 1.65 16.18
CA THR A 330 13.75 1.76 15.47
C THR A 330 13.85 0.94 14.18
N TYR A 331 12.77 0.28 13.80
CA TYR A 331 12.67 -0.56 12.60
C TYR A 331 11.53 -0.09 11.68
N MET A 332 11.55 -0.56 10.44
CA MET A 332 10.50 -0.31 9.45
C MET A 332 9.25 -1.10 9.78
N LEU A 333 8.11 -0.40 9.87
CA LEU A 333 6.80 -1.01 10.05
C LEU A 333 6.39 -1.81 8.82
N GLU A 334 5.33 -2.61 8.93
CA GLU A 334 4.88 -3.51 7.86
C GLU A 334 4.66 -2.78 6.53
N GLU A 335 3.97 -1.63 6.55
CA GLU A 335 3.73 -0.82 5.37
C GLU A 335 5.00 -0.17 4.79
N ASP A 336 6.01 0.07 5.64
CA ASP A 336 7.31 0.62 5.22
C ASP A 336 8.09 -0.46 4.47
N VAL A 337 8.14 -1.68 5.03
CA VAL A 337 8.77 -2.84 4.39
C VAL A 337 8.08 -3.19 3.07
N ASP A 338 6.75 -3.15 3.04
CA ASP A 338 5.93 -3.41 1.85
C ASP A 338 6.22 -2.42 0.71
N THR A 339 6.77 -1.23 1.00
CA THR A 339 6.96 -0.13 0.05
C THR A 339 8.41 0.28 -0.18
N ILE A 340 9.38 -0.55 0.24
CA ILE A 340 10.79 -0.37 -0.14
C ILE A 340 10.92 -0.32 -1.67
N GLU A 341 11.63 0.69 -2.17
CA GLU A 341 11.89 0.95 -3.61
C GLU A 341 10.61 1.09 -4.47
N PHE A 342 9.47 1.37 -3.85
CA PHE A 342 8.21 1.72 -4.51
C PHE A 342 8.24 3.17 -4.98
N GLN A 343 8.54 3.37 -6.27
CA GLN A 343 8.76 4.69 -6.90
C GLN A 343 7.70 5.76 -6.58
N PRO A 344 6.39 5.46 -6.48
CA PRO A 344 5.38 6.47 -6.18
C PRO A 344 5.54 7.17 -4.83
N LEU A 345 6.35 6.63 -3.91
CA LEU A 345 6.64 7.21 -2.61
C LEU A 345 8.10 7.62 -2.43
N MET A 346 8.95 7.45 -3.45
CA MET A 346 10.37 7.79 -3.36
C MET A 346 10.55 9.29 -3.63
N ASP A 347 10.82 10.05 -2.57
CA ASP A 347 11.14 11.48 -2.63
C ASP A 347 12.13 11.84 -1.51
N ALA A 348 12.93 12.89 -1.69
CA ALA A 348 13.87 13.35 -0.67
C ALA A 348 13.20 13.58 0.70
N LYS A 349 11.94 14.06 0.72
CA LYS A 349 11.16 14.31 1.94
C LYS A 349 10.71 13.01 2.64
N THR A 350 10.62 11.89 1.92
CA THR A 350 10.09 10.61 2.43
C THR A 350 11.17 9.56 2.69
N MET A 351 12.40 9.72 2.16
CA MET A 351 13.50 8.76 2.35
C MET A 351 13.80 8.44 3.83
N LYS A 352 13.49 9.37 4.74
CA LYS A 352 13.59 9.18 6.20
C LYS A 352 12.82 7.96 6.72
N THR A 353 11.82 7.47 5.99
CA THR A 353 11.05 6.28 6.37
C THR A 353 11.92 5.03 6.29
N TRP A 354 12.66 4.86 5.21
CA TRP A 354 13.44 3.64 4.95
C TRP A 354 14.92 3.76 5.32
N GLN A 355 15.49 4.96 5.34
CA GLN A 355 16.94 5.17 5.55
C GLN A 355 17.23 5.87 6.87
N ASN A 356 18.36 5.48 7.48
CA ASN A 356 18.93 6.19 8.62
C ASN A 356 19.56 7.51 8.16
N LYS A 357 19.21 8.62 8.82
CA LYS A 357 19.72 9.95 8.47
C LYS A 357 21.25 10.06 8.54
N GLU A 358 21.87 9.34 9.48
CA GLU A 358 23.31 9.47 9.76
C GLU A 358 24.20 8.79 8.73
N ASN A 359 23.79 7.63 8.20
CA ASN A 359 24.64 6.79 7.37
C ASN A 359 24.00 6.40 6.02
N GLY A 360 22.75 6.79 5.77
CA GLY A 360 22.01 6.48 4.53
C GLY A 360 21.67 5.00 4.35
N MET A 361 22.00 4.13 5.32
CA MET A 361 21.69 2.72 5.25
C MET A 361 20.21 2.47 5.50
N LEU A 362 19.67 1.43 4.86
CA LEU A 362 18.32 0.95 5.16
C LEU A 362 18.19 0.63 6.65
N LYS A 363 17.10 1.07 7.24
CA LYS A 363 16.66 0.66 8.58
C LYS A 363 16.38 -0.84 8.59
N ARG A 364 16.32 -1.41 9.79
CA ARG A 364 15.96 -2.82 9.96
C ARG A 364 14.49 -3.06 9.61
N LYS A 365 14.17 -4.23 9.06
CA LYS A 365 12.79 -4.64 8.81
C LYS A 365 12.21 -5.23 10.10
N TYR A 366 10.91 -5.08 10.35
CA TYR A 366 10.25 -5.73 11.50
C TYR A 366 10.36 -7.28 11.50
N THR A 367 10.78 -7.88 10.39
CA THR A 367 11.00 -9.33 10.22
C THR A 367 12.46 -9.75 10.31
N ASP A 368 13.40 -8.81 10.50
CA ASP A 368 14.82 -9.15 10.66
C ASP A 368 15.03 -9.87 12.00
N ALA A 369 15.89 -10.89 12.00
CA ALA A 369 16.06 -11.78 13.16
C ALA A 369 16.64 -11.10 14.41
N ASP A 370 17.34 -9.98 14.24
CA ASP A 370 17.95 -9.18 15.30
C ASP A 370 17.05 -8.03 15.80
N VAL A 371 15.79 -7.96 15.34
CA VAL A 371 14.83 -6.93 15.76
C VAL A 371 13.95 -7.45 16.87
N GLU A 372 14.00 -6.78 18.02
CA GLU A 372 13.01 -6.93 19.08
C GLU A 372 11.78 -6.08 18.73
N LYS A 373 10.69 -6.77 18.38
CA LYS A 373 9.46 -6.10 17.95
C LYS A 373 8.77 -5.46 19.16
N GLY A 374 8.42 -4.17 19.04
CA GLY A 374 7.59 -3.47 20.01
C GLY A 374 6.18 -4.06 20.08
N SER A 375 5.40 -3.63 21.07
CA SER A 375 3.99 -4.03 21.15
C SER A 375 3.21 -3.49 19.95
N GLN A 376 2.05 -4.09 19.65
CA GLN A 376 1.17 -3.53 18.60
C GLN A 376 0.73 -2.09 18.92
N ASP A 377 0.71 -1.72 20.20
CA ASP A 377 0.33 -0.39 20.65
C ASP A 377 1.44 0.62 20.38
N ASP A 378 2.69 0.26 20.66
CA ASP A 378 3.86 1.09 20.32
C ASP A 378 3.93 1.35 18.81
N GLU A 379 3.73 0.31 17.99
CA GLU A 379 3.70 0.46 16.55
C GLU A 379 2.54 1.37 16.10
N MET A 380 1.39 1.36 16.77
CA MET A 380 0.27 2.25 16.42
C MET A 380 0.51 3.69 16.87
N LEU A 381 1.15 3.88 18.02
CA LEU A 381 1.54 5.21 18.52
C LEU A 381 2.62 5.83 17.63
N GLN A 382 3.59 5.04 17.16
CA GLN A 382 4.53 5.50 16.14
C GLN A 382 3.81 5.99 14.88
N ARG A 383 2.77 5.28 14.44
CA ARG A 383 1.99 5.71 13.26
C ARG A 383 1.27 7.03 13.47
N VAL A 384 0.76 7.26 14.67
CA VAL A 384 0.14 8.54 15.06
C VAL A 384 1.20 9.65 15.08
N LYS A 385 2.36 9.40 15.71
CA LYS A 385 3.50 10.32 15.77
C LYS A 385 3.95 10.74 14.37
N ASP A 386 4.14 9.79 13.46
CA ASP A 386 4.55 10.07 12.08
C ASP A 386 3.54 10.94 11.34
N PHE A 387 2.24 10.63 11.48
CA PHE A 387 1.19 11.41 10.82
C PHE A 387 1.14 12.85 11.34
N LEU A 388 1.32 13.06 12.66
CA LEU A 388 1.43 14.38 13.26
C LEU A 388 2.67 15.15 12.79
N VAL A 389 3.85 14.51 12.81
CA VAL A 389 5.14 15.14 12.44
C VAL A 389 5.13 15.62 11.00
N ASP A 390 4.62 14.82 10.07
CA ASP A 390 4.50 15.21 8.67
C ASP A 390 3.45 16.31 8.47
N GLY A 391 2.34 16.29 9.22
CA GLY A 391 1.35 17.38 9.21
C GLY A 391 1.95 18.71 9.68
N LEU A 392 2.77 18.67 10.74
CA LEU A 392 3.55 19.82 11.21
C LEU A 392 4.56 20.27 10.16
N TYR A 393 5.24 19.35 9.47
CA TYR A 393 6.15 19.71 8.39
C TYR A 393 5.41 20.47 7.28
N LEU A 394 4.26 19.95 6.81
CA LEU A 394 3.46 20.61 5.76
C LEU A 394 2.92 21.98 6.16
N ALA A 395 2.63 22.20 7.44
CA ALA A 395 2.20 23.50 7.95
C ALA A 395 3.33 24.55 7.98
N ASN A 396 4.59 24.10 7.94
CA ASN A 396 5.79 24.95 7.97
C ASN A 396 6.59 24.92 6.65
N ASP A 397 6.12 24.18 5.64
CA ASP A 397 6.73 24.16 4.29
C ASP A 397 6.18 25.38 3.52
N ASP A 398 7.07 26.31 3.18
CA ASP A 398 6.74 27.58 2.48
C ASP A 398 6.20 27.37 1.05
#